data_AF-A0A7Y3C1G6-F1
#
_entry.id   AF-A0A7Y3C1G6-F1
#
_cell.length_a   1.000
_cell.length_b   1.000
_cell.length_c   1.000
_cell.angle_alpha   90.00
_cell.angle_beta   90.00
_cell.angle_gamma   90.00
#
_symmetry.space_group_name_H-M   'P 1'
#
loop_
_entity.id
_entity.type
_entity.pdbx_description
1 polymer ?
#
loop_
_entity_poly.entity_id
_entity_poly.type
_entity_poly.pdbx_seq_one_letter_code
_entity_poly.pdbx_strand_id
1 'polypeptide(L)' 'SPKTAARVVRFRRVVDALHARPTDTLSMLALRQGFADQAHMTREFKAFAGRSPGAYRMERLG' A
#
# COMPACT_ATOMS: atom_id res chain seq x y z
N SER A 1 8.68 14.93 -10.90
CA SER A 1 9.81 15.18 -9.96
C SER A 1 10.24 13.87 -9.30
N PRO A 2 11.45 13.80 -8.72
CA PRO A 2 11.92 12.60 -8.00
C PRO A 2 10.93 12.09 -6.93
N LYS A 3 10.24 13.02 -6.27
CA LYS A 3 9.21 12.71 -5.26
C LYS A 3 8.01 11.95 -5.84
N THR A 4 7.55 12.31 -7.03
CA THR A 4 6.46 11.58 -7.71
C THR A 4 6.88 10.16 -8.09
N ALA A 5 8.09 10.00 -8.63
CA ALA A 5 8.62 8.68 -8.98
C ALA A 5 8.73 7.77 -7.75
N ALA A 6 9.24 8.29 -6.63
CA ALA A 6 9.32 7.54 -5.37
C ALA A 6 7.94 7.09 -4.87
N ARG A 7 6.91 7.94 -5.00
CA ARG A 7 5.53 7.59 -4.63
C ARG A 7 4.97 6.45 -5.50
N VAL A 8 5.25 6.46 -6.80
CA VAL A 8 4.84 5.37 -7.71
C VAL A 8 5.53 4.05 -7.35
N VAL A 9 6.83 4.09 -7.04
CA VAL A 9 7.57 2.89 -6.60
C VAL A 9 7.01 2.34 -5.29
N ARG A 10 6.74 3.21 -4.30
CA ARG A 10 6.10 2.78 -3.04
C ARG A 10 4.73 2.17 -3.27
N PHE A 11 3.92 2.78 -4.12
CA PHE A 11 2.61 2.23 -4.46
C PHE A 11 2.70 0.81 -5.03
N ARG A 12 3.59 0.58 -6.01
CA ARG A 12 3.81 -0.76 -6.59
C ARG A 12 4.24 -1.77 -5.52
N ARG A 13 5.19 -1.41 -4.66
CA ARG A 13 5.64 -2.28 -3.56
C ARG A 13 4.52 -2.66 -2.59
N VAL A 14 3.59 -1.74 -2.31
CA VAL A 14 2.42 -2.05 -1.47
C VAL A 14 1.50 -3.04 -2.17
N VAL A 15 1.25 -2.89 -3.48
CA VAL A 15 0.46 -3.86 -4.26
C VAL A 15 1.12 -5.24 -4.20
N ASP A 16 2.41 -5.34 -4.53
CA ASP A 16 3.14 -6.61 -4.52
C ASP A 16 3.10 -7.28 -3.12
N ALA A 17 3.24 -6.48 -2.06
CA ALA A 17 3.18 -6.98 -0.70
C ALA A 17 1.79 -7.49 -0.29
N LEU A 18 0.70 -6.85 -0.77
CA LEU A 18 -0.67 -7.31 -0.53
C LEU A 18 -0.90 -8.69 -1.16
N HIS A 19 -0.34 -8.93 -2.36
CA HIS A 19 -0.39 -10.23 -3.02
C HIS A 19 0.47 -11.29 -2.31
N ALA A 20 1.72 -10.95 -1.99
CA ALA A 20 2.67 -11.90 -1.42
C ALA A 20 2.39 -12.27 0.04
N ARG A 21 1.64 -11.44 0.77
CA ARG A 21 1.40 -11.58 2.22
C ARG A 21 -0.06 -11.29 2.56
N PRO A 22 -1.00 -12.14 2.11
CA PRO A 22 -2.43 -11.87 2.27
C PRO A 22 -2.87 -11.77 3.74
N THR A 23 -2.15 -12.46 4.63
CA THR A 23 -2.42 -12.52 6.08
C THR A 23 -1.76 -11.40 6.88
N ASP A 24 -0.82 -10.64 6.31
CA ASP A 24 -0.20 -9.51 7.03
C ASP A 24 -1.28 -8.45 7.33
N THR A 25 -1.20 -7.85 8.51
CA THR A 25 -2.02 -6.66 8.82
C THR A 25 -1.51 -5.47 8.00
N LEU A 26 -2.41 -4.53 7.69
CA LEU A 26 -2.02 -3.33 6.94
C LEU A 26 -1.00 -2.46 7.69
N SER A 27 -1.04 -2.45 9.03
CA SER A 27 -0.02 -1.79 9.87
C SER A 27 1.36 -2.42 9.72
N MET A 28 1.45 -3.76 9.78
CA MET A 28 2.71 -4.46 9.57
C MET A 28 3.26 -4.21 8.17
N LEU A 29 2.39 -4.25 7.16
CA LEU A 29 2.77 -3.97 5.78
C LEU A 29 3.30 -2.53 5.62
N ALA A 30 2.65 -1.54 6.23
CA ALA A 30 3.10 -0.15 6.20
C ALA A 30 4.52 0.01 6.75
N LEU A 31 4.80 -0.54 7.93
CA LEU A 31 6.13 -0.48 8.54
C LEU A 31 7.18 -1.19 7.68
N ARG A 32 6.88 -2.39 7.16
CA ARG A 32 7.79 -3.15 6.29
C ARG A 32 8.11 -2.46 4.97
N GLN A 33 7.20 -1.62 4.47
CA GLN A 33 7.40 -0.83 3.26
C GLN A 33 7.99 0.57 3.52
N GLY A 34 8.33 0.89 4.78
CA GLY A 34 9.00 2.14 5.16
C GLY A 34 8.06 3.34 5.30
N PHE A 35 6.76 3.11 5.52
CA PHE A 35 5.83 4.17 5.92
C PHE A 35 5.90 4.39 7.44
N ALA A 36 5.62 5.61 7.88
CA ALA A 36 5.60 5.95 9.31
C ALA A 36 4.49 5.19 10.05
N ASP A 37 3.33 5.03 9.41
CA ASP A 37 2.17 4.33 9.94
C ASP A 37 1.23 3.86 8.80
N GLN A 38 0.19 3.12 9.16
CA GLN A 38 -0.83 2.65 8.22
C GLN A 38 -1.60 3.81 7.55
N ALA A 39 -1.83 4.93 8.24
CA ALA A 39 -2.61 6.04 7.73
C ALA A 39 -1.87 6.79 6.61
N HIS A 40 -0.54 6.98 6.75
CA HIS A 40 0.34 7.52 5.72
C HIS A 40 0.33 6.62 4.48
N MET A 41 0.53 5.31 4.65
CA MET A 41 0.44 4.35 3.55
C MET A 41 -0.92 4.42 2.86
N THR A 42 -2.02 4.45 3.64
CA THR A 42 -3.38 4.48 3.10
C THR A 42 -3.65 5.74 2.29
N ARG A 43 -3.17 6.91 2.74
CA ARG A 43 -3.30 8.17 2.00
C ARG A 43 -2.55 8.12 0.67
N GLU A 44 -1.30 7.66 0.65
CA GLU A 44 -0.54 7.52 -0.60
C GLU A 44 -1.18 6.49 -1.54
N PHE A 45 -1.61 5.34 -1.02
CA PHE A 45 -2.21 4.29 -1.82
C PHE A 45 -3.54 4.74 -2.45
N LYS A 46 -4.42 5.39 -1.67
CA LYS A 46 -5.68 5.95 -2.17
C LYS A 46 -5.47 6.94 -3.31
N ALA A 47 -4.40 7.75 -3.25
CA ALA A 47 -4.08 8.70 -4.31
C ALA A 47 -3.78 8.05 -5.66
N PHE A 48 -3.44 6.75 -5.70
CA PHE A 48 -3.20 6.01 -6.94
C PHE A 48 -4.31 5.00 -7.28
N ALA A 49 -4.84 4.28 -6.29
CA ALA A 49 -5.83 3.21 -6.50
C ALA A 49 -7.30 3.65 -6.37
N GLY A 50 -7.54 4.89 -5.91
CA GLY A 50 -8.88 5.42 -5.61
C GLY A 50 -9.55 4.84 -4.37
N ARG A 51 -8.95 3.83 -3.73
CA ARG A 51 -9.52 3.07 -2.60
C ARG A 51 -8.45 2.68 -1.59
N SER A 52 -8.83 2.24 -0.40
CA SER A 52 -7.86 1.82 0.63
C SER A 52 -7.20 0.48 0.26
N PRO A 53 -5.99 0.18 0.78
CA PRO A 53 -5.36 -1.13 0.63
C PRO A 53 -6.24 -2.29 1.11
N GLY A 54 -7.01 -2.08 2.19
CA GLY A 54 -7.94 -3.09 2.71
C GLY A 54 -9.08 -3.38 1.75
N ALA A 55 -9.73 -2.33 1.21
CA ALA A 55 -10.78 -2.50 0.22
C ALA A 55 -10.23 -3.14 -1.07
N TYR A 56 -9.05 -2.71 -1.52
CA TYR A 56 -8.36 -3.30 -2.66
C TYR A 56 -8.12 -4.80 -2.46
N ARG A 57 -7.64 -5.20 -1.27
CA ARG A 57 -7.42 -6.61 -0.92
C ARG A 57 -8.71 -7.42 -1.00
N MET A 58 -9.81 -6.92 -0.41
CA MET A 58 -11.10 -7.65 -0.42
C MET A 58 -11.67 -7.83 -1.83
N GLU A 59 -11.49 -6.85 -2.73
CA GLU A 59 -12.06 -6.89 -4.08
C GLU A 59 -11.23 -7.70 -5.08
N ARG A 60 -9.89 -7.71 -4.92
CA ARG A 60 -8.95 -8.22 -5.92
C ARG A 60 -8.24 -9.50 -5.48
N LEU A 61 -8.21 -9.79 -4.18
CA LEU A 61 -7.43 -10.88 -3.56
C LEU A 61 -8.25 -11.81 -2.66
N GLY A 62 -9.51 -11.48 -2.42
CA GLY A 62 -10.49 -12.38 -1.80
C GLY A 62 -11.17 -13.24 -2.86
#